data_AF-A0A357IW24-F1
#
_entry.id   AF-A0A357IW24-F1
#
_cell.length_a   1.000
_cell.length_b   1.000
_cell.length_c   1.000
_cell.angle_alpha   90.00
_cell.angle_beta   90.00
_cell.angle_gamma   90.00
#
_symmetry.space_group_name_H-M   'P 1'
#
loop_
_entity.id
_entity.type
_entity.pdbx_description
1 polymer ?
#
loop_
_entity_poly.entity_id
_entity_poly.type
_entity_poly.pdbx_seq_one_letter_code
_entity_poly.pdbx_strand_id
1 'polypeptide(L)'
;IVDLDSRDRRYQELAHAQSGMTRNQLQIGRELAVESILFVRMTALPRVECKIEEVTDLSTAALQLAMAAASKGQSSGDAQYKKPTGVTYLTVFVEATLVNVETGRSISFSNTKPHRLENDVGNTQCPSQLKAFDEAMQMVGTEIARNLSPEVVTFYIPLSDDTDGLRGGDPSRVQAFLEEGIKWAEEGNFDMAARQWERALDESGGTSTSALWNLGAYYWYSGDMDQAHSYFDRAMRSAEPGWMDDKRYVWTLFQKEKDRMAKEGY
;
A
#
# COMPACT_ATOMS: atom_id res chain seq x y z
N ILE A 1 13.98 13.17 1.57
CA ILE A 1 15.19 12.81 0.81
C ILE A 1 15.19 11.29 0.76
N VAL A 2 15.18 10.72 -0.46
CA VAL A 2 15.11 9.27 -0.65
C VAL A 2 16.37 8.66 -0.04
N ASP A 3 16.21 7.94 1.07
CA ASP A 3 17.27 7.15 1.67
C ASP A 3 17.31 5.80 0.95
N LEU A 4 18.41 5.59 0.22
CA LEU A 4 18.64 4.51 -0.74
C LEU A 4 19.23 3.24 -0.09
N ASP A 5 19.26 3.18 1.24
CA ASP A 5 19.97 2.13 1.98
C ASP A 5 19.10 1.01 2.58
N SER A 6 17.77 1.00 2.39
CA SER A 6 16.97 -0.17 2.77
C SER A 6 17.09 -1.31 1.75
N ARG A 7 17.54 -2.46 2.26
CA ARG A 7 18.18 -3.54 1.49
C ARG A 7 17.22 -4.39 0.65
N ASP A 8 15.94 -4.45 1.00
CA ASP A 8 14.96 -5.28 0.29
C ASP A 8 14.23 -4.54 -0.84
N ARG A 9 14.09 -3.20 -0.74
CA ARG A 9 13.68 -2.38 -1.89
C ARG A 9 14.70 -2.44 -3.02
N ARG A 10 15.99 -2.61 -2.72
CA ARG A 10 17.04 -2.79 -3.73
C ARG A 10 16.73 -3.94 -4.68
N TYR A 11 16.28 -5.11 -4.23
CA TYR A 11 16.14 -6.25 -5.15
C TYR A 11 14.97 -6.09 -6.14
N GLN A 12 13.88 -5.47 -5.72
CA GLN A 12 12.74 -5.19 -6.59
C GLN A 12 12.99 -3.97 -7.50
N GLU A 13 13.63 -2.92 -7.00
CA GLU A 13 14.03 -1.76 -7.84
C GLU A 13 15.16 -2.11 -8.82
N LEU A 14 16.12 -2.97 -8.44
CA LEU A 14 17.22 -3.42 -9.32
C LEU A 14 16.72 -4.27 -10.49
N ALA A 15 15.63 -5.02 -10.33
CA ALA A 15 15.02 -5.78 -11.41
C ALA A 15 14.38 -4.86 -12.48
N HIS A 16 13.89 -3.68 -12.09
CA HIS A 16 13.31 -2.69 -13.00
C HIS A 16 14.34 -1.70 -13.59
N ALA A 17 15.50 -1.53 -12.94
CA ALA A 17 16.53 -0.58 -13.36
C ALA A 17 17.45 -1.05 -14.51
N GLN A 18 17.30 -2.28 -15.03
CA GLN A 18 18.28 -2.85 -15.97
C GLN A 18 17.88 -2.87 -17.45
N SER A 19 16.69 -2.39 -17.84
CA SER A 19 16.24 -2.47 -19.23
C SER A 19 16.20 -1.12 -19.96
N GLY A 20 17.19 -0.91 -20.85
CA GLY A 20 16.97 -0.34 -22.18
C GLY A 20 16.63 1.15 -22.30
N MET A 21 17.63 2.04 -22.19
CA MET A 21 17.48 3.46 -22.50
C MET A 21 18.37 3.94 -23.66
N THR A 22 17.96 5.03 -24.30
CA THR A 22 18.67 5.66 -25.42
C THR A 22 19.56 6.82 -24.94
N ARG A 23 20.75 6.99 -25.55
CA ARG A 23 21.72 8.05 -25.16
C ARG A 23 21.12 9.46 -25.10
N ASN A 24 20.10 9.73 -25.91
CA ASN A 24 19.48 11.04 -26.04
C ASN A 24 18.71 11.46 -24.77
N GLN A 25 18.08 10.53 -24.06
CA GLN A 25 17.30 10.84 -22.85
C GLN A 25 18.19 11.34 -21.70
N LEU A 26 19.38 10.75 -21.54
CA LEU A 26 20.36 11.18 -20.54
C LEU A 26 20.99 12.54 -20.90
N GLN A 27 21.22 12.79 -22.18
CA GLN A 27 21.80 14.05 -22.64
C GLN A 27 20.86 15.23 -22.36
N ILE A 28 19.56 15.08 -22.62
CA ILE A 28 18.54 16.08 -22.29
C ILE A 28 18.54 16.39 -20.78
N GLY A 29 18.67 15.37 -19.93
CA GLY A 29 18.82 15.53 -18.47
C GLY A 29 19.96 16.42 -18.06
N ARG A 30 21.13 16.19 -18.64
CA ARG A 30 22.34 16.97 -18.33
C ARG A 30 22.25 18.40 -18.84
N GLU A 31 21.68 18.60 -20.03
CA GLU A 31 21.49 19.94 -20.61
C GLU A 31 20.47 20.77 -19.84
N LEU A 32 19.43 20.15 -19.30
CA LEU A 32 18.42 20.82 -18.47
C LEU A 32 18.86 21.04 -17.01
N ALA A 33 20.02 20.52 -16.61
CA ALA A 33 20.56 20.59 -15.25
C ALA A 33 19.55 20.13 -14.17
N VAL A 34 18.79 19.05 -14.46
CA VAL A 34 17.83 18.45 -13.54
C VAL A 34 18.35 17.13 -12.97
N GLU A 35 17.97 16.81 -11.74
CA GLU A 35 18.36 15.55 -11.09
C GLU A 35 17.65 14.33 -11.70
N SER A 36 16.41 14.52 -12.15
CA SER A 36 15.60 13.46 -12.76
C SER A 36 14.67 13.99 -13.85
N ILE A 37 14.37 13.14 -14.84
CA ILE A 37 13.39 13.43 -15.90
C ILE A 37 12.33 12.33 -15.94
N LEU A 38 11.07 12.77 -16.00
CA LEU A 38 9.93 11.92 -16.33
C LEU A 38 9.65 11.97 -17.85
N PHE A 39 9.78 10.83 -18.52
CA PHE A 39 9.36 10.67 -19.91
C PHE A 39 8.00 9.96 -19.95
N VAL A 40 7.03 10.55 -20.64
CA VAL A 40 5.71 9.95 -20.85
C VAL A 40 5.47 9.79 -22.34
N ARG A 41 5.10 8.58 -22.78
CA ARG A 41 4.77 8.30 -24.18
C ARG A 41 3.49 7.49 -24.30
N MET A 42 2.74 7.72 -25.37
CA MET A 42 1.69 6.81 -25.78
C MET A 42 2.30 5.68 -26.62
N THR A 43 2.15 4.44 -26.18
CA THR A 43 2.74 3.27 -26.85
C THR A 43 1.83 2.70 -27.94
N ALA A 44 0.54 3.03 -27.90
CA ALA A 44 -0.44 2.70 -28.93
C ALA A 44 -1.57 3.74 -28.96
N LEU A 45 -2.35 3.73 -30.05
CA LEU A 45 -3.56 4.54 -30.16
C LEU A 45 -4.59 4.10 -29.10
N PRO A 46 -5.34 5.04 -28.49
CA PRO A 46 -6.41 4.70 -27.57
C PRO A 46 -7.43 3.75 -28.19
N ARG A 47 -7.93 2.80 -27.39
CA ARG A 47 -9.03 1.92 -27.78
C ARG A 47 -10.30 2.35 -27.08
N VAL A 48 -11.38 2.44 -27.85
CA VAL A 48 -12.70 2.82 -27.36
C VAL A 48 -13.66 1.68 -27.68
N GLU A 49 -14.31 1.16 -26.65
CA GLU A 49 -15.38 0.17 -26.76
C GLU A 49 -16.64 0.76 -26.13
N CYS A 50 -17.75 0.76 -26.86
CA CYS A 50 -19.05 1.08 -26.28
C CYS A 50 -19.86 -0.19 -26.12
N LYS A 51 -20.48 -0.36 -24.94
CA LYS A 51 -21.33 -1.48 -24.59
C LYS A 51 -22.60 -0.97 -23.92
N ILE A 52 -23.67 -1.75 -23.99
CA ILE A 52 -24.86 -1.53 -23.18
C ILE A 52 -24.78 -2.51 -22.01
N GLU A 53 -24.89 -1.99 -20.80
CA GLU A 53 -24.83 -2.78 -19.57
C GLU A 53 -26.07 -2.53 -18.71
N GLU A 54 -26.45 -3.54 -17.93
CA GLU A 54 -27.53 -3.45 -16.96
C GLU A 54 -27.01 -2.73 -15.69
N VAL A 55 -27.23 -1.42 -15.62
CA VAL A 55 -26.78 -0.56 -14.51
C VAL A 55 -27.92 -0.36 -13.52
N THR A 56 -27.61 -0.46 -12.23
CA THR A 56 -28.58 -0.31 -11.14
C THR A 56 -29.02 1.15 -10.97
N ASP A 57 -30.32 1.39 -11.02
CA ASP A 57 -30.93 2.67 -10.68
C ASP A 57 -31.13 2.76 -9.16
N LEU A 58 -30.15 3.38 -8.49
CA LEU A 58 -30.12 3.55 -7.03
C LEU A 58 -31.36 4.29 -6.49
N SER A 59 -31.95 5.20 -7.26
CA SER A 59 -33.13 5.95 -6.82
C SER A 59 -34.37 5.05 -6.72
N THR A 60 -34.56 4.18 -7.73
CA THR A 60 -35.65 3.20 -7.73
C THR A 60 -35.42 2.10 -6.71
N ALA A 61 -34.17 1.63 -6.56
CA ALA A 61 -33.80 0.63 -5.56
C ALA A 61 -34.04 1.14 -4.13
N ALA A 62 -33.63 2.38 -3.82
CA ALA A 62 -33.85 3.00 -2.53
C ALA A 62 -35.33 3.22 -2.23
N LEU A 63 -36.11 3.69 -3.21
CA LEU A 63 -37.55 3.89 -3.07
C LEU A 63 -38.28 2.58 -2.79
N GLN A 64 -37.91 1.49 -3.46
CA GLN A 64 -38.47 0.16 -3.20
C GLN A 64 -38.08 -0.39 -1.84
N LEU A 65 -36.81 -0.27 -1.43
CA LEU A 65 -36.37 -0.67 -0.10
C LEU A 65 -37.18 0.07 0.98
N ALA A 66 -37.43 1.37 0.78
CA ALA A 66 -38.28 2.16 1.68
C ALA A 66 -39.74 1.69 1.68
N MET A 67 -40.31 1.39 0.50
CA MET A 67 -41.69 0.87 0.38
C MET A 67 -41.84 -0.53 1.01
N ALA A 68 -40.86 -1.43 0.80
CA ALA A 68 -40.85 -2.77 1.36
C ALA A 68 -40.64 -2.78 2.89
N ALA A 69 -39.91 -1.80 3.42
CA ALA A 69 -39.82 -1.59 4.87
C ALA A 69 -41.13 -1.03 5.47
N ALA A 70 -41.90 -0.27 4.68
CA ALA A 70 -43.17 0.34 5.10
C ALA A 70 -44.37 -0.61 4.96
N SER A 71 -44.38 -1.51 3.96
CA SER A 71 -45.40 -2.54 3.80
C SER A 71 -44.97 -3.81 4.55
N LYS A 72 -45.73 -4.22 5.58
CA LYS A 72 -45.46 -5.46 6.34
C LYS A 72 -45.56 -6.72 5.44
N GLY A 73 -44.53 -7.00 4.65
CA GLY A 73 -44.30 -8.29 4.00
C GLY A 73 -45.19 -8.63 2.79
N GLN A 74 -45.69 -7.66 2.02
CA GLN A 74 -46.27 -7.97 0.71
C GLN A 74 -45.24 -7.72 -0.39
N SER A 75 -44.80 -8.82 -1.03
CA SER A 75 -43.80 -8.79 -2.11
C SER A 75 -44.27 -7.89 -3.25
N SER A 76 -43.67 -6.69 -3.35
CA SER A 76 -43.75 -5.93 -4.58
C SER A 76 -42.98 -6.72 -5.64
N GLY A 77 -43.67 -7.10 -6.73
CA GLY A 77 -43.11 -7.92 -7.80
C GLY A 77 -41.77 -7.39 -8.34
N ASP A 78 -41.01 -8.28 -8.99
CA ASP A 78 -39.70 -8.04 -9.61
C ASP A 78 -39.72 -6.81 -10.53
N ALA A 79 -39.57 -5.63 -9.94
CA ALA A 79 -39.27 -4.43 -10.70
C ALA A 79 -37.78 -4.53 -11.03
N GLN A 80 -37.49 -4.63 -12.32
CA GLN A 80 -36.13 -4.66 -12.83
C GLN A 80 -35.47 -3.30 -12.53
N TYR A 81 -34.82 -3.18 -11.37
CA TYR A 81 -34.10 -1.99 -10.91
C TYR A 81 -32.78 -1.77 -11.65
N LYS A 82 -32.48 -2.63 -12.62
CA LYS A 82 -31.40 -2.45 -13.57
C LYS A 82 -31.99 -1.97 -14.89
N LYS A 83 -31.34 -0.96 -15.48
CA LYS A 83 -31.74 -0.42 -16.77
C LYS A 83 -30.58 -0.53 -17.75
N PRO A 84 -30.86 -0.87 -19.02
CA PRO A 84 -29.84 -0.88 -20.06
C PRO A 84 -29.28 0.53 -20.22
N THR A 85 -27.98 0.67 -20.01
CA THR A 85 -27.27 1.95 -19.99
C THR A 85 -26.03 1.85 -20.85
N GLY A 86 -25.77 2.88 -21.66
CA GLY A 86 -24.60 2.99 -22.51
C GLY A 86 -23.36 3.26 -21.65
N VAL A 87 -22.32 2.47 -21.87
CA VAL A 87 -21.04 2.53 -21.16
C VAL A 87 -19.92 2.56 -22.18
N THR A 88 -19.04 3.56 -22.05
CA THR A 88 -17.83 3.68 -22.84
C THR A 88 -16.64 3.22 -22.01
N TYR A 89 -15.95 2.19 -22.49
CA TYR A 89 -14.65 1.76 -22.01
C TYR A 89 -13.57 2.38 -22.88
N LEU A 90 -12.69 3.19 -22.29
CA LEU A 90 -11.59 3.81 -22.99
C LEU A 90 -10.25 3.40 -22.37
N THR A 91 -9.39 2.79 -23.17
CA THR A 91 -8.04 2.41 -22.75
C THR A 91 -7.01 3.32 -23.42
N VAL A 92 -6.23 4.04 -22.61
CA VAL A 92 -5.04 4.75 -23.09
C VAL A 92 -3.79 3.92 -22.77
N PHE A 93 -2.96 3.68 -23.78
CA PHE A 93 -1.72 2.92 -23.64
C PHE A 93 -0.58 3.90 -23.40
N VAL A 94 -0.30 4.17 -22.12
CA VAL A 94 0.71 5.14 -21.71
C VAL A 94 1.81 4.43 -20.96
N GLU A 95 3.05 4.76 -21.28
CA GLU A 95 4.22 4.35 -20.55
C GLU A 95 4.95 5.59 -20.03
N ALA A 96 5.22 5.59 -18.74
CA ALA A 96 5.95 6.63 -18.05
C ALA A 96 7.24 6.06 -17.49
N THR A 97 8.34 6.78 -17.61
CA THR A 97 9.66 6.36 -17.11
C THR A 97 10.33 7.53 -16.42
N LEU A 98 10.63 7.38 -15.13
CA LEU A 98 11.40 8.34 -14.36
C LEU A 98 12.87 7.92 -14.37
N VAL A 99 13.75 8.84 -14.75
CA VAL A 99 15.19 8.59 -14.93
C VAL A 99 15.98 9.52 -14.04
N ASN A 100 16.88 8.97 -13.24
CA ASN A 100 17.89 9.74 -12.52
C ASN A 100 19.07 10.04 -13.46
N VAL A 101 19.36 11.34 -13.66
CA VAL A 101 20.31 11.81 -14.68
C VAL A 101 21.77 11.48 -14.32
N GLU A 102 22.08 11.43 -13.03
CA GLU A 102 23.42 11.19 -12.52
C GLU A 102 23.79 9.70 -12.55
N THR A 103 22.90 8.86 -12.01
CA THR A 103 23.13 7.41 -11.87
C THR A 103 22.70 6.62 -13.10
N GLY A 104 21.85 7.19 -13.96
CA GLY A 104 21.26 6.51 -15.11
C GLY A 104 20.25 5.42 -14.74
N ARG A 105 19.86 5.31 -13.47
CA ARG A 105 18.81 4.38 -13.02
C ARG A 105 17.43 4.89 -13.43
N SER A 106 16.51 3.97 -13.70
CA SER A 106 15.14 4.32 -14.06
C SER A 106 14.12 3.37 -13.47
N ILE A 107 12.91 3.89 -13.27
CA ILE A 107 11.71 3.14 -12.95
C ILE A 107 10.62 3.46 -13.97
N SER A 108 9.84 2.47 -14.36
CA SER A 108 8.84 2.59 -15.41
C SER A 108 7.48 2.08 -14.95
N PHE A 109 6.42 2.73 -15.42
CA PHE A 109 5.03 2.35 -15.21
C PHE A 109 4.29 2.35 -16.54
N SER A 110 3.46 1.34 -16.78
CA SER A 110 2.63 1.25 -17.98
C SER A 110 1.17 1.08 -17.61
N ASN A 111 0.30 1.91 -18.16
CA ASN A 111 -1.15 1.72 -18.07
C ASN A 111 -1.67 0.93 -19.27
N THR A 112 -2.44 -0.12 -18.97
CA THR A 112 -3.24 -0.88 -19.94
C THR A 112 -4.69 -1.08 -19.46
N LYS A 113 -5.09 -0.42 -18.38
CA LYS A 113 -6.42 -0.59 -17.78
C LYS A 113 -7.44 0.30 -18.50
N PRO A 114 -8.64 -0.23 -18.84
CA PRO A 114 -9.71 0.57 -19.38
C PRO A 114 -10.34 1.47 -18.30
N HIS A 115 -10.56 2.73 -18.63
CA HIS A 115 -11.44 3.62 -17.89
C HIS A 115 -12.90 3.36 -18.28
N ARG A 116 -13.78 3.24 -17.30
CA ARG A 116 -15.22 3.00 -17.52
C ARG A 116 -15.98 4.30 -17.26
N LEU A 117 -16.65 4.81 -18.28
CA LEU A 117 -17.56 5.94 -18.18
C LEU A 117 -18.98 5.48 -18.51
N GLU A 118 -19.93 5.70 -17.60
CA GLU A 118 -21.35 5.38 -17.81
C GLU A 118 -22.17 6.64 -18.11
N ASN A 119 -23.29 6.44 -18.81
CA ASN A 119 -24.30 7.49 -19.02
C ASN A 119 -25.32 7.50 -17.87
N ASP A 120 -26.25 8.44 -17.92
CA ASP A 120 -27.41 8.44 -17.03
C ASP A 120 -28.15 7.10 -17.14
N VAL A 121 -28.53 6.53 -16.00
CA VAL A 121 -29.11 5.17 -15.95
C VAL A 121 -30.37 5.08 -16.80
N GLY A 122 -30.39 4.13 -17.75
CA GLY A 122 -31.45 3.96 -18.75
C GLY A 122 -31.21 4.68 -20.08
N ASN A 123 -30.17 5.52 -20.17
CA ASN A 123 -29.72 6.08 -21.43
C ASN A 123 -28.76 5.10 -22.12
N THR A 124 -29.19 4.51 -23.22
CA THR A 124 -28.41 3.52 -23.98
C THR A 124 -27.37 4.15 -24.92
N GLN A 125 -27.34 5.47 -25.05
CA GLN A 125 -26.34 6.16 -25.86
C GLN A 125 -24.96 6.07 -25.23
N CYS A 126 -23.95 5.86 -26.06
CA CYS A 126 -22.56 5.84 -25.64
C CYS A 126 -22.15 7.21 -25.07
N PRO A 127 -21.58 7.26 -23.85
CA PRO A 127 -20.96 8.46 -23.31
C PRO A 127 -19.89 9.04 -24.23
N SER A 128 -19.68 10.36 -24.12
CA SER A 128 -18.70 11.10 -24.91
C SER A 128 -17.30 10.48 -24.84
N GLN A 129 -16.73 10.17 -26.01
CA GLN A 129 -15.36 9.67 -26.12
C GLN A 129 -14.33 10.69 -25.63
N LEU A 130 -14.57 11.98 -25.87
CA LEU A 130 -13.68 13.04 -25.41
C LEU A 130 -13.65 13.14 -23.88
N LYS A 131 -14.83 13.03 -23.25
CA LYS A 131 -14.95 12.98 -21.78
C LYS A 131 -14.25 11.73 -21.21
N ALA A 132 -14.50 10.57 -21.80
CA ALA A 132 -13.85 9.33 -21.40
C ALA A 132 -12.31 9.43 -21.55
N PHE A 133 -11.82 10.12 -22.57
CA PHE A 133 -10.38 10.30 -22.81
C PHE A 133 -9.75 11.22 -21.77
N ASP A 134 -10.38 12.36 -21.47
CA ASP A 134 -9.92 13.28 -20.44
C ASP A 134 -9.84 12.60 -19.07
N GLU A 135 -10.91 11.93 -18.65
CA GLU A 135 -10.93 11.20 -17.37
C GLU A 135 -9.92 10.05 -17.32
N ALA A 136 -9.75 9.31 -18.43
CA ALA A 136 -8.74 8.26 -18.52
C ALA A 136 -7.32 8.82 -18.38
N MET A 137 -7.02 9.96 -19.02
CA MET A 137 -5.71 10.61 -18.91
C MET A 137 -5.46 11.17 -17.51
N GLN A 138 -6.48 11.71 -16.82
CA GLN A 138 -6.37 12.15 -15.42
C GLN A 138 -6.10 10.98 -14.47
N MET A 139 -6.81 9.86 -14.66
CA MET A 139 -6.60 8.62 -13.91
C MET A 139 -5.17 8.11 -14.11
N VAL A 140 -4.71 8.04 -15.36
CA VAL A 140 -3.33 7.63 -15.68
C VAL A 140 -2.29 8.58 -15.10
N GLY A 141 -2.49 9.89 -15.17
CA GLY A 141 -1.59 10.86 -14.54
C GLY A 141 -1.45 10.62 -13.04
N THR A 142 -2.56 10.31 -12.37
CA THR A 142 -2.57 9.98 -10.94
C THR A 142 -1.86 8.64 -10.67
N GLU A 143 -2.05 7.63 -11.51
CA GLU A 143 -1.34 6.35 -11.38
C GLU A 143 0.16 6.49 -11.63
N ILE A 144 0.58 7.29 -12.63
CA ILE A 144 1.98 7.61 -12.89
C ILE A 144 2.60 8.27 -11.65
N ALA A 145 1.95 9.29 -11.10
CA ALA A 145 2.44 9.98 -9.91
C ALA A 145 2.56 9.02 -8.71
N ARG A 146 1.55 8.18 -8.47
CA ARG A 146 1.57 7.20 -7.35
C ARG A 146 2.67 6.16 -7.48
N ASN A 147 2.93 5.67 -8.69
CA ASN A 147 3.91 4.59 -8.92
C ASN A 147 5.35 5.12 -9.08
N LEU A 148 5.53 6.30 -9.67
CA LEU A 148 6.86 6.86 -9.97
C LEU A 148 7.31 7.93 -8.98
N SER A 149 6.43 8.42 -8.11
CA SER A 149 6.74 9.37 -7.05
C SER A 149 6.06 8.94 -5.75
N PRO A 150 6.39 7.74 -5.21
CA PRO A 150 5.75 7.25 -4.00
C PRO A 150 6.00 8.21 -2.83
N GLU A 151 4.93 8.50 -2.09
CA GLU A 151 5.00 9.29 -0.88
C GLU A 151 5.73 8.50 0.21
N VAL A 152 6.86 9.00 0.67
CA VAL A 152 7.62 8.38 1.75
C VAL A 152 7.00 8.80 3.08
N VAL A 153 6.20 7.91 3.67
CA VAL A 153 5.70 8.10 5.03
C VAL A 153 6.77 7.60 6.01
N THR A 154 7.31 8.52 6.81
CA THR A 154 8.18 8.16 7.93
C THR A 154 7.35 8.19 9.21
N PHE A 155 7.39 7.13 10.00
CA PHE A 155 6.75 7.07 11.31
C PHE A 155 7.71 6.38 12.29
N TYR A 156 7.55 6.72 13.57
CA TYR A 156 8.32 6.14 14.64
C TYR A 156 7.58 4.92 15.21
N ILE A 157 8.31 3.82 15.41
CA ILE A 157 7.79 2.66 16.13
C ILE A 157 8.22 2.81 17.59
N PRO A 158 7.29 2.98 18.54
CA PRO A 158 7.64 3.07 19.95
C PRO A 158 8.12 1.70 20.42
N LEU A 159 9.39 1.59 20.77
CA LEU A 159 9.96 0.40 21.41
C LEU A 159 9.60 0.42 22.92
N SER A 160 9.59 -0.75 23.54
CA SER A 160 9.25 -0.92 24.96
C SER A 160 10.34 -1.68 25.71
N ASP A 161 10.60 -1.26 26.95
CA ASP A 161 11.51 -1.91 27.90
C ASP A 161 10.81 -2.42 29.16
N ASP A 162 9.49 -2.26 29.24
CA ASP A 162 8.73 -2.68 30.41
C ASP A 162 8.75 -4.21 30.60
N THR A 163 8.63 -4.60 31.86
CA THR A 163 8.63 -6.00 32.30
C THR A 163 7.32 -6.40 32.96
N ASP A 164 6.25 -5.68 32.62
CA ASP A 164 4.92 -5.96 33.16
C ASP A 164 4.38 -7.27 32.59
N GLY A 165 3.61 -8.01 33.40
CA GLY A 165 2.97 -9.25 32.96
C GLY A 165 3.92 -10.43 32.72
N LEU A 166 5.21 -10.31 33.07
CA LEU A 166 6.16 -11.43 33.02
C LEU A 166 5.66 -12.61 33.86
N ARG A 167 5.71 -13.82 33.27
CA ARG A 167 5.29 -15.07 33.93
C ARG A 167 6.46 -16.01 34.22
N GLY A 168 7.68 -15.57 33.90
CA GLY A 168 8.93 -16.30 34.11
C GLY A 168 10.14 -15.41 33.87
N GLY A 169 11.31 -15.88 34.31
CA GLY A 169 12.57 -15.14 34.22
C GLY A 169 12.82 -14.16 35.38
N ASP A 170 14.03 -13.61 35.41
CA ASP A 170 14.38 -12.48 36.28
C ASP A 170 13.99 -11.16 35.57
N PRO A 171 13.01 -10.38 36.09
CA PRO A 171 12.60 -9.12 35.49
C PRO A 171 13.75 -8.14 35.27
N SER A 172 14.70 -8.03 36.21
CA SER A 172 15.83 -7.11 36.05
C SER A 172 16.74 -7.50 34.90
N ARG A 173 16.88 -8.81 34.65
CA ARG A 173 17.68 -9.32 33.54
C ARG A 173 16.96 -9.19 32.20
N VAL A 174 15.66 -9.45 32.17
CA VAL A 174 14.81 -9.19 30.98
C VAL A 174 14.88 -7.72 30.59
N GLN A 175 14.69 -6.82 31.56
CA GLN A 175 14.76 -5.38 31.34
C GLN A 175 16.12 -4.94 30.78
N ALA A 176 17.23 -5.43 31.34
CA ALA A 176 18.57 -5.11 30.85
C ALA A 176 18.77 -5.49 29.38
N PHE A 177 18.27 -6.66 28.96
CA PHE A 177 18.31 -7.06 27.55
C PHE A 177 17.41 -6.18 26.67
N LEU A 178 16.24 -5.77 27.15
CA LEU A 178 15.35 -4.87 26.41
C LEU A 178 16.00 -3.49 26.19
N GLU A 179 16.51 -2.88 27.26
CA GLU A 179 17.21 -1.59 27.23
C GLU A 179 18.46 -1.64 26.33
N GLU A 180 19.25 -2.71 26.41
CA GLU A 180 20.41 -2.88 25.52
C GLU A 180 19.97 -2.98 24.06
N GLY A 181 18.89 -3.70 23.77
CA GLY A 181 18.35 -3.78 22.42
C GLY A 181 17.86 -2.43 21.89
N ILE A 182 17.19 -1.64 22.72
CA ILE A 182 16.76 -0.27 22.36
C ILE A 182 17.99 0.60 22.04
N LYS A 183 19.03 0.56 22.87
CA LYS A 183 20.27 1.30 22.62
C LYS A 183 20.90 0.92 21.28
N TRP A 184 20.97 -0.38 20.95
CA TRP A 184 21.48 -0.82 19.65
C TRP A 184 20.61 -0.33 18.48
N ALA A 185 19.28 -0.27 18.66
CA ALA A 185 18.37 0.26 17.65
C ALA A 185 18.54 1.78 17.46
N GLU A 186 18.75 2.54 18.53
CA GLU A 186 19.06 3.98 18.47
C GLU A 186 20.40 4.26 17.76
N GLU A 187 21.36 3.35 17.87
CA GLU A 187 22.63 3.38 17.13
C GLU A 187 22.49 2.88 15.67
N GLY A 188 21.30 2.47 15.25
CA GLY A 188 21.01 1.96 13.90
C GLY A 188 21.43 0.51 13.64
N ASN A 189 21.84 -0.22 14.68
CA ASN A 189 22.26 -1.62 14.59
C ASN A 189 21.10 -2.57 14.97
N PHE A 190 20.13 -2.69 14.08
CA PHE A 190 18.91 -3.46 14.32
C PHE A 190 19.17 -4.98 14.47
N ASP A 191 20.20 -5.53 13.85
CA ASP A 191 20.57 -6.95 14.01
C ASP A 191 21.07 -7.24 15.43
N MET A 192 21.83 -6.31 16.03
CA MET A 192 22.24 -6.42 17.44
C MET A 192 21.05 -6.20 18.37
N ALA A 193 20.16 -5.25 18.04
CA ALA A 193 18.94 -5.02 18.81
C ALA A 193 18.07 -6.28 18.90
N ALA A 194 17.82 -6.93 17.76
CA ALA A 194 17.07 -8.17 17.67
C ALA A 194 17.66 -9.27 18.54
N ARG A 195 18.99 -9.46 18.53
CA ARG A 195 19.67 -10.44 19.39
C ARG A 195 19.43 -10.20 20.88
N GLN A 196 19.37 -8.95 21.32
CA GLN A 196 19.09 -8.65 22.72
C GLN A 196 17.62 -8.87 23.05
N TRP A 197 16.69 -8.50 22.17
CA TRP A 197 15.27 -8.79 22.37
C TRP A 197 14.96 -10.29 22.33
N GLU A 198 15.66 -11.09 21.52
CA GLU A 198 15.60 -12.55 21.56
C GLU A 198 16.04 -13.10 22.92
N ARG A 199 17.13 -12.56 23.49
CA ARG A 199 17.58 -12.93 24.84
C ARG A 199 16.59 -12.52 25.92
N ALA A 200 15.98 -11.33 25.81
CA ALA A 200 14.92 -10.89 26.71
C ALA A 200 13.72 -11.85 26.65
N LEU A 201 13.35 -12.27 25.44
CA LEU A 201 12.26 -13.21 25.23
C LEU A 201 12.59 -14.59 25.82
N ASP A 202 13.80 -15.11 25.60
CA ASP A 202 14.25 -16.39 26.17
C ASP A 202 14.30 -16.36 27.69
N GLU A 203 14.91 -15.32 28.27
CA GLU A 203 14.98 -15.12 29.73
C GLU A 203 13.58 -15.06 30.35
N SER A 204 12.61 -14.42 29.67
CA SER A 204 11.22 -14.36 30.13
C SER A 204 10.41 -15.66 29.98
N GLY A 205 11.02 -16.74 29.47
CA GLY A 205 10.31 -17.97 29.11
C GLY A 205 9.31 -17.78 27.96
N GLY A 206 9.55 -16.80 27.08
CA GLY A 206 8.70 -16.50 25.93
C GLY A 206 7.50 -15.60 26.24
N THR A 207 7.49 -14.91 27.39
CA THR A 207 6.31 -14.17 27.89
C THR A 207 6.45 -12.66 27.92
N SER A 208 7.64 -12.10 27.67
CA SER A 208 7.84 -10.65 27.60
C SER A 208 7.08 -10.02 26.42
N THR A 209 6.04 -9.26 26.73
CA THR A 209 5.25 -8.49 25.75
C THR A 209 6.13 -7.47 25.00
N SER A 210 7.02 -6.78 25.72
CA SER A 210 8.00 -5.84 25.15
C SER A 210 8.96 -6.48 24.16
N ALA A 211 9.54 -7.64 24.50
CA ALA A 211 10.43 -8.36 23.60
C ALA A 211 9.71 -8.80 22.33
N LEU A 212 8.48 -9.34 22.47
CA LEU A 212 7.64 -9.71 21.33
C LEU A 212 7.34 -8.51 20.42
N TRP A 213 6.97 -7.38 21.00
CA TRP A 213 6.68 -6.16 20.24
C TRP A 213 7.91 -5.63 19.49
N ASN A 214 9.05 -5.52 20.18
CA ASN A 214 10.28 -5.01 19.57
C ASN A 214 10.78 -5.95 18.46
N LEU A 215 10.65 -7.28 18.63
CA LEU A 215 10.93 -8.24 17.56
C LEU A 215 9.95 -8.10 16.39
N GLY A 216 8.66 -7.87 16.64
CA GLY A 216 7.69 -7.56 15.59
C GLY A 216 8.11 -6.33 14.78
N ALA A 217 8.58 -5.28 15.45
CA ALA A 217 9.12 -4.07 14.81
C ALA A 217 10.36 -4.37 13.96
N TYR A 218 11.30 -5.19 14.48
CA TYR A 218 12.48 -5.63 13.74
C TYR A 218 12.12 -6.39 12.46
N TYR A 219 11.24 -7.40 12.57
CA TYR A 219 10.85 -8.20 11.41
C TYR A 219 10.11 -7.35 10.37
N TRP A 220 9.29 -6.39 10.82
CA TRP A 220 8.64 -5.44 9.92
C TRP A 220 9.67 -4.57 9.19
N TYR A 221 10.66 -4.04 9.92
CA TYR A 221 11.77 -3.29 9.33
C TYR A 221 12.56 -4.12 8.31
N SER A 222 12.77 -5.41 8.58
CA SER A 222 13.45 -6.34 7.67
C SER A 222 12.59 -6.86 6.51
N GLY A 223 11.33 -6.44 6.41
CA GLY A 223 10.40 -6.85 5.34
C GLY A 223 9.76 -8.23 5.51
N ASP A 224 10.09 -8.98 6.57
CA ASP A 224 9.43 -10.25 6.89
C ASP A 224 8.06 -10.00 7.57
N MET A 225 7.04 -9.77 6.75
CA MET A 225 5.68 -9.43 7.18
C MET A 225 4.97 -10.58 7.90
N ASP A 226 5.42 -11.82 7.74
CA ASP A 226 4.80 -12.97 8.41
C ASP A 226 5.37 -13.17 9.80
N GLN A 227 6.69 -13.07 9.98
CA GLN A 227 7.29 -13.05 11.31
C GLN A 227 6.81 -11.83 12.10
N ALA A 228 6.82 -10.64 11.48
CA ALA A 228 6.34 -9.42 12.13
C ALA A 228 4.91 -9.59 12.67
N HIS A 229 4.01 -10.14 11.84
CA HIS A 229 2.63 -10.41 12.24
C HIS A 229 2.54 -11.38 13.40
N SER A 230 3.30 -12.47 13.35
CA SER A 230 3.35 -13.49 14.41
C SER A 230 3.76 -12.89 15.76
N TYR A 231 4.82 -12.08 15.76
CA TYR A 231 5.31 -11.43 16.97
C TYR A 231 4.34 -10.37 17.52
N PHE A 232 3.81 -9.50 16.66
CA PHE A 232 2.81 -8.51 17.07
C PHE A 232 1.52 -9.15 17.59
N ASP A 233 1.00 -10.19 16.93
CA ASP A 233 -0.17 -10.93 17.41
C ASP A 233 0.06 -11.56 18.79
N ARG A 234 1.24 -12.15 19.01
CA ARG A 234 1.62 -12.68 20.32
C ARG A 234 1.70 -11.58 21.38
N ALA A 235 2.32 -10.45 21.06
CA ALA A 235 2.43 -9.30 21.98
C ALA A 235 1.03 -8.79 22.38
N MET A 236 0.12 -8.61 21.43
CA MET A 236 -1.24 -8.16 21.72
C MET A 236 -2.05 -9.14 22.59
N ARG A 237 -1.81 -10.45 22.44
CA ARG A 237 -2.48 -11.48 23.26
C ARG A 237 -1.95 -11.53 24.69
N SER A 238 -0.69 -11.15 24.90
CA SER A 238 -0.06 -11.11 26.23
C SER A 238 -0.14 -9.74 26.89
N ALA A 239 -0.49 -8.69 26.14
CA ALA A 239 -0.57 -7.32 26.63
C ALA A 239 -1.65 -7.14 27.69
N GLU A 240 -1.26 -6.50 28.80
CA GLU A 240 -2.20 -6.02 29.82
C GLU A 240 -3.07 -4.88 29.27
N PRO A 241 -4.26 -4.63 29.84
CA PRO A 241 -5.12 -3.53 29.41
C PRO A 241 -4.38 -2.18 29.42
N GLY A 242 -4.45 -1.45 28.31
CA GLY A 242 -3.82 -0.13 28.14
C GLY A 242 -2.39 -0.16 27.62
N TRP A 243 -1.68 -1.29 27.68
CA TRP A 243 -0.29 -1.40 27.17
C TRP A 243 -0.16 -1.07 25.67
N MET A 244 -1.22 -1.34 24.91
CA MET A 244 -1.28 -1.12 23.46
C MET A 244 -1.75 0.30 23.05
N ASP A 245 -2.05 1.20 23.99
CA ASP A 245 -2.74 2.45 23.64
C ASP A 245 -1.91 3.38 22.75
N ASP A 246 -0.61 3.49 22.99
CA ASP A 246 0.36 4.23 22.18
C ASP A 246 0.83 3.45 20.92
N LYS A 247 0.58 2.13 20.88
CA LYS A 247 1.04 1.21 19.83
C LYS A 247 -0.03 0.87 18.80
N ARG A 248 -1.30 1.17 19.09
CA ARG A 248 -2.45 0.83 18.24
C ARG A 248 -2.37 1.43 16.83
N TYR A 249 -1.82 2.64 16.72
CA TYR A 249 -1.59 3.29 15.43
C TYR A 249 -0.59 2.51 14.58
N VAL A 250 0.52 2.08 15.17
CA VAL A 250 1.60 1.32 14.52
C VAL A 250 1.09 -0.03 14.05
N TRP A 251 0.31 -0.75 14.87
CA TRP A 251 -0.36 -1.98 14.46
C TRP A 251 -1.28 -1.77 13.25
N THR A 252 -2.06 -0.69 13.24
CA THR A 252 -2.97 -0.37 12.13
C THR A 252 -2.19 -0.09 10.83
N LEU A 253 -1.07 0.62 10.92
CA LEU A 253 -0.19 0.85 9.78
C LEU A 253 0.41 -0.45 9.26
N PHE A 254 0.91 -1.30 10.14
CA PHE A 254 1.47 -2.61 9.79
C PHE A 254 0.47 -3.45 9.00
N GLN A 255 -0.79 -3.54 9.46
CA GLN A 255 -1.84 -4.30 8.78
C GLN A 255 -2.12 -3.75 7.37
N LYS A 256 -2.22 -2.42 7.23
CA LYS A 256 -2.40 -1.79 5.91
C LYS A 256 -1.25 -2.10 4.97
N GLU A 257 -0.03 -2.08 5.48
CA GLU A 257 1.17 -2.35 4.68
C GLU A 257 1.24 -3.82 4.25
N LYS A 258 0.94 -4.74 5.16
CA LYS A 258 0.85 -6.17 4.86
C LYS A 258 -0.21 -6.45 3.78
N ASP A 259 -1.39 -5.86 3.90
CA ASP A 259 -2.47 -5.98 2.90
C ASP A 259 -2.07 -5.38 1.55
N ARG A 260 -1.32 -4.28 1.55
CA ARG A 260 -0.80 -3.65 0.33
C ARG A 260 0.18 -4.59 -0.37
N MET A 261 1.15 -5.14 0.37
CA MET A 261 2.13 -6.08 -0.17
C MET A 261 1.49 -7.35 -0.74
N ALA A 262 0.52 -7.92 -0.03
CA ALA A 262 -0.22 -9.10 -0.50
C ALA A 262 -0.98 -8.82 -1.82
N LYS A 263 -1.55 -7.62 -1.99
CA LYS A 263 -2.22 -7.20 -3.24
C LYS A 263 -1.24 -6.99 -4.40
N GLU A 264 -0.01 -6.60 -4.09
CA GLU A 264 1.07 -6.38 -5.05
C GLU A 264 1.82 -7.68 -5.41
N GLY A 265 1.53 -8.79 -4.72
CA GLY A 265 2.09 -10.11 -5.00
C GLY A 265 3.45 -10.37 -4.33
N TYR A 266 3.71 -9.70 -3.21
CA TYR A 266 4.88 -9.89 -2.36
C TYR A 266 4.60 -10.83 -1.19
#